data_AF-F6I5U6-F1
#
_entry.id   AF-F6I5U6-F1
#
_cell.length_a   1.000
_cell.length_b   1.000
_cell.length_c   1.000
_cell.angle_alpha   90.00
_cell.angle_beta   90.00
_cell.angle_gamma   90.00
#
_symmetry.space_group_name_H-M   'P 1'
#
loop_
_entity.id
_entity.type
_entity.pdbx_description
1 polymer ?
#
loop_
_entity_poly.entity_id
_entity_poly.type
_entity_poly.pdbx_seq_one_letter_code
_entity_poly.pdbx_strand_id
1 'polypeptide(L)'
;MNSLYGCIYTLINWVVLRYHLNDAILEEGITFNRAYGMTSFEYLRTNQRFKRVFNEAMSNHTTLIMKRILQIYKGFEGLKVLVDVGGGIGVTVRIITSKFPHIKGINYDMSHVLMDVSLILLLNVRCLTRAT
;
A
#
# COMPACT_ATOMS: atom_id res chain seq x y z
N MET A 1 -16.63 -5.98 9.27
CA MET A 1 -16.25 -6.34 10.65
C MET A 1 -15.85 -5.06 11.36
N ASN A 2 -16.44 -4.78 12.53
CA ASN A 2 -16.62 -3.45 13.11
C ASN A 2 -15.31 -2.64 13.26
N SER A 3 -15.36 -1.36 12.86
CA SER A 3 -14.30 -0.35 12.98
C SER A 3 -13.52 -0.38 14.31
N LEU A 4 -14.21 -0.68 15.42
CA LEU A 4 -13.61 -0.89 16.75
C LEU A 4 -12.53 -1.99 16.81
N TYR A 5 -12.74 -3.15 16.18
CA TYR A 5 -11.77 -4.26 16.20
C TYR A 5 -10.53 -3.98 15.34
N GLY A 6 -10.65 -3.11 14.34
CA GLY A 6 -9.53 -2.59 13.55
C GLY A 6 -8.69 -1.63 14.38
N CYS A 7 -9.33 -0.66 15.03
CA CYS A 7 -8.68 0.31 15.93
C CYS A 7 -7.98 -0.36 17.12
N ILE A 8 -8.61 -1.37 17.75
CA ILE A 8 -7.99 -2.11 18.85
C ILE A 8 -6.76 -2.90 18.36
N TYR A 9 -6.81 -3.48 17.16
CA TYR A 9 -5.68 -4.24 16.62
C TYR A 9 -4.52 -3.35 16.18
N THR A 10 -4.79 -2.16 15.62
CA THR A 10 -3.74 -1.18 15.36
C THR A 10 -3.14 -0.69 16.67
N LEU A 11 -3.95 -0.34 17.67
CA LEU A 11 -3.48 0.06 19.00
C LEU A 11 -2.59 -0.99 19.66
N ILE A 12 -2.97 -2.27 19.64
CA ILE A 12 -2.15 -3.36 20.19
C ILE A 12 -0.80 -3.46 19.47
N ASN A 13 -0.76 -3.41 18.14
CA ASN A 13 0.50 -3.43 17.40
C ASN A 13 1.37 -2.18 17.69
N TRP A 14 0.77 -1.01 17.83
CA TRP A 14 1.49 0.22 18.22
C TRP A 14 2.04 0.16 19.63
N VAL A 15 1.33 -0.50 20.55
CA VAL A 15 1.81 -0.72 21.93
C VAL A 15 3.00 -1.67 21.93
N VAL A 16 2.96 -2.77 21.18
CA VAL A 16 4.10 -3.69 21.03
C VAL A 16 5.33 -2.99 20.47
N LEU A 17 5.17 -2.15 19.43
CA LEU A 17 6.29 -1.39 18.87
C LEU A 17 6.92 -0.41 19.88
N ARG A 18 6.13 0.21 20.76
CA ARG A 18 6.68 1.12 21.79
C ARG A 18 7.65 0.42 22.74
N TYR A 19 7.42 -0.85 23.06
CA TYR A 19 8.31 -1.60 23.96
C TYR A 19 9.71 -1.84 23.36
N HIS A 20 9.84 -1.82 22.02
CA HIS A 20 11.11 -2.03 21.32
C HIS A 20 11.73 -0.72 20.80
N LEU A 21 11.13 0.44 21.07
CA LEU A 21 11.62 1.71 20.54
C LEU A 21 12.93 2.14 21.20
N ASN A 22 13.06 1.96 22.52
CA ASN A 22 14.31 2.30 23.22
C ASN A 22 15.46 1.43 22.72
N ASP A 23 15.25 0.12 22.60
CA ASP A 23 16.25 -0.80 22.05
C ASP A 23 16.57 -0.46 20.59
N ALA A 24 15.57 -0.08 19.79
CA ALA A 24 15.75 0.42 18.41
C ALA A 24 16.74 1.59 18.32
N ILE A 25 16.66 2.52 19.28
CA ILE A 25 17.51 3.72 19.34
C ILE A 25 18.91 3.37 19.84
N LEU A 26 19.02 2.57 20.90
CA LEU A 26 20.29 2.31 21.58
C LEU A 26 21.20 1.36 20.80
N GLU A 27 20.62 0.31 20.23
CA GLU A 27 21.38 -0.76 19.57
C GLU A 27 21.30 -0.68 18.04
N GLU A 28 20.70 0.38 17.52
CA GLU A 28 20.41 0.62 16.10
C GLU A 28 19.51 -0.46 15.47
N GLY A 29 18.49 -0.06 14.71
CA GLY A 29 17.63 -1.02 14.03
C GLY A 29 16.21 -0.54 13.82
N ILE A 30 15.41 -1.38 13.16
CA ILE A 30 14.01 -1.09 12.87
C ILE A 30 13.15 -1.68 13.98
N THR A 31 12.39 -0.84 14.68
CA THR A 31 11.52 -1.23 15.79
C THR A 31 10.58 -2.39 15.43
N PHE A 32 10.03 -2.37 14.21
CA PHE A 32 9.15 -3.44 13.72
C PHE A 32 9.89 -4.77 13.58
N ASN A 33 11.11 -4.75 13.02
CA ASN A 33 11.93 -5.95 12.86
C ASN A 33 12.33 -6.53 14.22
N ARG A 34 12.63 -5.68 15.20
CA ARG A 34 12.90 -6.13 16.59
C ARG A 34 11.68 -6.82 17.22
N ALA A 35 10.50 -6.27 17.02
CA ALA A 35 9.27 -6.82 17.60
C ALA A 35 8.81 -8.15 16.95
N TYR A 36 8.97 -8.28 15.62
CA TYR A 36 8.37 -9.39 14.86
C TYR A 36 9.38 -10.29 14.15
N GLY A 37 10.68 -9.99 14.24
CA GLY A 37 11.75 -10.76 13.60
C GLY A 37 11.77 -10.68 12.07
N MET A 38 10.95 -9.81 11.47
CA MET A 38 10.78 -9.67 10.02
C MET A 38 10.38 -8.23 9.68
N THR A 39 10.49 -7.85 8.42
CA THR A 39 10.04 -6.53 7.94
C THR A 39 8.51 -6.42 8.00
N SER A 40 8.01 -5.18 8.00
CA SER A 40 6.56 -4.91 7.93
C SER A 40 5.92 -5.46 6.66
N PHE A 41 6.62 -5.44 5.52
CA PHE A 41 6.14 -6.02 4.26
C PHE A 41 6.05 -7.55 4.30
N GLU A 42 7.02 -8.22 4.93
CA GLU A 42 6.95 -9.67 5.15
C GLU A 42 5.82 -10.02 6.11
N TYR A 43 5.61 -9.24 7.16
CA TYR A 43 4.51 -9.44 8.10
C TYR A 43 3.12 -9.24 7.45
N LEU A 44 3.01 -8.31 6.49
CA LEU A 44 1.80 -8.14 5.67
C LEU A 44 1.48 -9.39 4.84
N ARG A 45 2.49 -10.19 4.45
CA ARG A 45 2.27 -11.47 3.75
C ARG A 45 1.78 -12.57 4.67
N THR A 46 2.27 -12.62 5.90
CA THR A 46 2.00 -13.73 6.83
C THR A 46 0.70 -13.52 7.61
N ASN A 47 0.30 -12.28 7.87
CA ASN A 47 -0.86 -11.97 8.70
C ASN A 47 -2.01 -11.32 7.91
N GLN A 48 -3.00 -12.14 7.52
CA GLN A 48 -4.15 -11.66 6.75
C GLN A 48 -5.01 -10.61 7.48
N ARG A 49 -5.11 -10.68 8.81
CA ARG A 49 -5.85 -9.67 9.58
C ARG A 49 -5.15 -8.32 9.49
N PHE A 50 -3.84 -8.31 9.69
CA PHE A 50 -3.03 -7.10 9.58
C PHE A 50 -3.06 -6.54 8.16
N LYS A 51 -2.92 -7.40 7.13
CA LYS A 51 -3.05 -7.03 5.71
C LYS A 51 -4.37 -6.32 5.41
N ARG A 52 -5.49 -6.87 5.87
CA ARG A 52 -6.81 -6.24 5.65
C ARG A 52 -6.92 -4.86 6.28
N VAL A 53 -6.54 -4.73 7.56
CA VAL A 53 -6.59 -3.46 8.27
C VAL A 53 -5.66 -2.42 7.63
N PHE A 54 -4.46 -2.84 7.24
CA PHE A 54 -3.50 -2.00 6.53
C PHE A 54 -4.07 -1.50 5.19
N ASN A 55 -4.59 -2.41 4.36
CA ASN A 55 -5.16 -2.07 3.06
C ASN A 55 -6.37 -1.13 3.19
N GLU A 56 -7.24 -1.36 4.18
CA GLU A 56 -8.40 -0.49 4.44
C GLU A 56 -7.96 0.92 4.88
N ALA A 57 -7.01 1.00 5.81
CA ALA A 57 -6.45 2.28 6.27
C ALA A 57 -5.80 3.05 5.11
N MET A 58 -4.96 2.38 4.31
CA MET A 58 -4.29 2.97 3.16
C MET A 58 -5.28 3.40 2.07
N SER A 59 -6.32 2.61 1.80
CA SER A 59 -7.38 2.96 0.85
C SER A 59 -8.13 4.22 1.27
N ASN A 60 -8.53 4.32 2.53
CA ASN A 60 -9.26 5.47 3.06
C ASN A 60 -8.41 6.74 3.04
N HIS A 61 -7.16 6.64 3.50
CA HIS A 61 -6.20 7.75 3.50
C HIS A 61 -5.91 8.25 2.07
N THR A 62 -5.62 7.33 1.16
CA THR A 62 -5.36 7.63 -0.27
C THR A 62 -6.57 8.29 -0.91
N THR A 63 -7.79 7.80 -0.64
CA THR A 63 -9.01 8.37 -1.19
C THR A 63 -9.19 9.83 -0.77
N LEU A 64 -8.91 10.15 0.50
CA LEU A 64 -9.01 11.52 1.01
C LEU A 64 -8.01 12.46 0.32
N ILE A 65 -6.74 12.04 0.25
CA ILE A 65 -5.66 12.85 -0.32
C ILE A 65 -5.85 13.03 -1.83
N MET A 66 -6.14 11.94 -2.56
CA MET A 66 -6.28 12.00 -4.02
C MET A 66 -7.46 12.87 -4.46
N LYS A 67 -8.55 12.93 -3.69
CA LYS A 67 -9.64 13.88 -3.95
C LYS A 67 -9.14 15.33 -3.93
N ARG A 68 -8.21 15.69 -3.05
CA ARG A 68 -7.62 17.04 -2.99
C ARG A 68 -6.60 17.25 -4.10
N ILE A 69 -5.72 16.29 -4.36
CA ILE A 69 -4.74 16.38 -5.46
C ILE A 69 -5.46 16.63 -6.78
N LEU A 70 -6.54 15.90 -7.07
CA LEU A 70 -7.30 16.06 -8.31
C LEU A 70 -7.97 17.45 -8.44
N GLN A 71 -8.14 18.22 -7.36
CA GLN A 71 -8.68 19.57 -7.43
C GLN A 71 -7.62 20.60 -7.86
N ILE A 72 -6.39 20.43 -7.39
CA ILE A 72 -5.32 21.43 -7.53
C ILE A 72 -4.30 21.08 -8.62
N TYR A 73 -4.06 19.80 -8.85
CA TYR A 73 -3.01 19.34 -9.75
C TYR A 73 -3.57 19.06 -11.15
N LYS A 74 -2.95 19.71 -12.14
CA LYS A 74 -3.36 19.67 -13.56
C LYS A 74 -2.50 18.75 -14.42
N GLY A 75 -1.40 18.21 -13.89
CA GLY A 75 -0.45 17.40 -14.68
C GLY A 75 -0.98 16.03 -15.14
N PHE A 76 -2.22 15.66 -14.78
CA PHE A 76 -2.89 14.50 -15.37
C PHE A 76 -3.59 14.80 -16.71
N GLU A 77 -3.82 16.08 -17.04
CA GLU A 77 -4.50 16.46 -18.29
C GLU A 77 -3.62 16.13 -19.51
N GLY A 78 -4.19 15.43 -20.49
CA GLY A 78 -3.50 15.05 -21.73
C GLY A 78 -2.60 13.81 -21.62
N LEU A 79 -2.47 13.20 -20.44
CA LEU A 79 -1.77 11.92 -20.29
C LEU A 79 -2.51 10.82 -21.06
N LYS A 80 -1.74 9.92 -21.69
CA LYS A 80 -2.30 8.73 -22.35
C LYS A 80 -2.17 7.48 -21.48
N VAL A 81 -1.07 7.36 -20.75
CA VAL A 81 -0.76 6.20 -19.91
C VAL A 81 -0.23 6.70 -18.58
N LEU A 82 -0.71 6.10 -17.49
CA LEU A 82 -0.24 6.34 -16.13
C LEU A 82 0.16 5.01 -15.51
N VAL A 83 1.37 4.95 -14.94
CA VAL A 83 1.85 3.79 -14.18
C VAL A 83 1.98 4.19 -12.72
N ASP A 84 1.28 3.48 -11.85
CA ASP A 84 1.31 3.65 -10.40
C ASP A 84 2.21 2.55 -9.79
N VAL A 85 3.43 2.92 -9.40
CA VAL A 85 4.47 2.01 -8.89
C VAL A 85 4.37 1.95 -7.36
N GLY A 86 4.17 0.76 -6.82
CA GLY A 86 3.83 0.59 -5.40
C GLY A 86 2.39 0.99 -5.08
N GLY A 87 1.50 0.95 -6.08
CA GLY A 87 0.11 1.42 -5.95
C GLY A 87 -0.79 0.53 -5.09
N GLY A 88 -0.26 -0.56 -4.53
CA GLY A 88 -0.96 -1.47 -3.64
C GLY A 88 -2.17 -2.09 -4.33
N ILE A 89 -3.34 -1.92 -3.73
CA ILE A 89 -4.62 -2.40 -4.28
C ILE A 89 -5.22 -1.48 -5.36
N GLY A 90 -4.44 -0.51 -5.89
CA GLY A 90 -4.79 0.29 -7.06
C GLY A 90 -5.84 1.38 -6.83
N VAL A 91 -5.97 1.89 -5.59
CA VAL A 91 -6.95 2.93 -5.25
C VAL A 91 -6.63 4.24 -5.99
N THR A 92 -5.36 4.64 -6.02
CA THR A 92 -4.90 5.87 -6.68
C THR A 92 -5.20 5.85 -8.16
N VAL A 93 -4.70 4.83 -8.88
CA VAL A 93 -4.94 4.71 -10.32
C VAL A 93 -6.43 4.63 -10.67
N ARG A 94 -7.25 3.96 -9.83
CA ARG A 94 -8.70 3.91 -10.00
C ARG A 94 -9.33 5.30 -9.90
N ILE A 95 -8.95 6.08 -8.90
CA ILE A 95 -9.48 7.44 -8.70
C ILE A 95 -9.09 8.35 -9.86
N ILE A 96 -7.85 8.27 -10.35
CA ILE A 96 -7.37 9.10 -11.47
C ILE A 96 -8.08 8.71 -12.76
N THR A 97 -8.14 7.41 -13.08
CA THR A 97 -8.78 6.93 -14.31
C THR A 97 -10.29 7.15 -14.32
N SER A 98 -10.96 7.15 -13.15
CA SER A 98 -12.37 7.56 -13.05
C SER A 98 -12.60 9.03 -13.41
N LYS A 99 -11.65 9.93 -13.10
CA LYS A 99 -11.74 11.35 -13.46
C LYS A 99 -11.29 11.63 -14.89
N PHE A 100 -10.32 10.87 -15.38
CA PHE A 100 -9.74 11.01 -16.71
C PHE A 100 -9.85 9.68 -17.49
N PRO A 101 -11.04 9.35 -18.04
CA PRO A 101 -11.28 8.05 -18.67
C PRO A 101 -10.41 7.76 -19.91
N HIS A 102 -9.79 8.79 -20.49
CA HIS A 102 -8.86 8.66 -21.61
C HIS A 102 -7.47 8.13 -21.19
N ILE A 103 -7.14 8.17 -19.89
CA ILE A 103 -5.87 7.67 -19.38
C ILE A 103 -5.97 6.15 -19.22
N LYS A 104 -5.05 5.42 -19.85
CA LYS A 104 -4.81 4.01 -19.54
C LYS A 104 -4.00 3.90 -18.25
N GLY A 105 -4.65 3.51 -17.16
CA GLY A 105 -4.00 3.25 -15.88
C GLY A 105 -3.38 1.85 -15.79
N ILE A 106 -2.18 1.76 -15.23
CA ILE A 106 -1.46 0.51 -14.92
C ILE A 106 -1.07 0.56 -13.44
N ASN A 107 -1.53 -0.41 -12.66
CA ASN A 107 -1.09 -0.60 -11.28
C ASN A 107 0.07 -1.59 -11.25
N TYR A 108 1.20 -1.21 -10.67
CA TYR A 108 2.39 -2.05 -10.57
C TYR A 108 2.79 -2.19 -9.10
N ASP A 109 2.81 -3.43 -8.61
CA ASP A 109 3.20 -3.76 -7.23
C ASP A 109 3.77 -5.19 -7.18
N MET A 110 4.18 -5.63 -5.99
CA MET A 110 4.64 -7.00 -5.76
C MET A 110 3.54 -8.01 -6.08
N SER A 111 3.94 -9.16 -6.64
CA SER A 111 3.01 -10.20 -7.12
C SER A 111 1.98 -10.62 -6.06
N HIS A 112 2.40 -10.81 -4.82
CA HIS A 112 1.54 -11.22 -3.71
C HIS A 112 0.54 -10.14 -3.23
N VAL A 113 0.79 -8.86 -3.59
CA VAL A 113 -0.15 -7.77 -3.34
C VAL A 113 -1.23 -7.79 -4.41
N LEU A 114 -0.83 -7.94 -5.67
CA LEU A 114 -1.73 -7.94 -6.83
C LEU A 114 -2.67 -9.17 -6.89
N MET A 115 -2.28 -10.31 -6.31
CA MET A 115 -3.16 -11.50 -6.23
C MET A 115 -4.48 -11.24 -5.50
N ASP A 116 -4.52 -10.26 -4.60
CA ASP A 116 -5.71 -9.93 -3.81
C ASP A 116 -6.56 -8.81 -4.44
N VAL A 117 -6.23 -8.37 -5.67
CA VAL A 117 -6.88 -7.23 -6.33
C VAL A 117 -7.73 -7.69 -7.50
N SER A 118 -9.01 -7.29 -7.51
CA SER A 118 -9.91 -7.53 -8.64
C SER A 118 -9.52 -6.69 -9.86
N LEU A 119 -8.99 -7.37 -10.89
CA LEU A 119 -8.87 -6.99 -12.31
C LEU A 119 -9.09 -5.49 -12.65
N ILE A 120 -8.09 -4.66 -12.38
CA ILE A 120 -7.84 -3.41 -13.11
C ILE A 120 -6.46 -3.56 -13.73
N LEU A 121 -6.41 -3.82 -15.04
CA LEU A 121 -5.23 -3.94 -15.92
C LEU A 121 -3.89 -4.16 -15.16
N LEU A 122 -3.77 -5.34 -14.56
CA LEU A 122 -2.54 -5.80 -13.94
C LEU A 122 -1.58 -6.25 -15.05
N LEU A 123 -0.63 -5.39 -15.40
CA LEU A 123 0.56 -5.90 -16.08
C LEU A 123 1.46 -6.52 -15.01
N ASN A 124 1.36 -7.83 -14.85
CA ASN A 124 2.49 -8.63 -14.38
C ASN A 124 3.58 -8.51 -15.44
N VAL A 125 4.35 -7.42 -15.44
CA VAL A 125 5.63 -7.40 -16.14
C VAL A 125 6.52 -8.35 -15.34
N ARG A 126 6.53 -9.63 -15.72
CA ARG A 126 7.66 -10.50 -15.39
C ARG A 126 8.87 -9.79 -15.98
N CYS A 127 9.61 -9.09 -15.13
CA CYS A 127 10.93 -8.63 -15.48
C CYS A 127 11.72 -9.90 -15.80
N LEU A 128 11.97 -10.15 -17.09
CA LEU A 128 13.01 -11.06 -17.53
C LEU A 128 14.34 -10.43 -17.12
N THR A 129 14.70 -10.52 -15.84
CA THR A 129 16.11 -10.49 -15.45
C THR A 129 16.68 -11.86 -15.80
N ARG A 130 16.87 -12.10 -17.09
CA ARG A 130 17.94 -12.99 -17.54
C ARG A 130 19.20 -12.15 -17.36
N ALA A 131 19.80 -12.27 -16.18
CA ALA A 131 21.20 -11.92 -16.03
C ALA A 131 21.96 -12.81 -17.01
N THR A 132 22.50 -12.20 -18.06
CA THR A 132 23.65 -12.73 -18.79
C THR A 132 24.87 -12.63 -17.90
#